data_AF-A0AAD5G4K6-F1
#
_entry.id   AF-A0AAD5G4K6-F1
#
_cell.length_a   1.000
_cell.length_b   1.000
_cell.length_c   1.000
_cell.angle_alpha   90.00
_cell.angle_beta   90.00
_cell.angle_gamma   90.00
#
_symmetry.space_group_name_H-M   'P 1'
#
loop_
_entity.id
_entity.type
_entity.pdbx_description
1 polymer ?
#
loop_
_entity_poly.entity_id
_entity_poly.type
_entity_poly.pdbx_seq_one_letter_code
_entity_poly.pdbx_strand_id
1 'polypeptide(L)'
;MSRDINNNQTIESAYTTNIGNDNNHTQMKFSVQKEEELKCWLTHLPHDMRSKFDTWVRVLVKEEIESSHNQVINVMPSCVPRNLELRISNIMSTLFTGDHIKDIGGMHVRVTLIDSCTNEEVKSGPEASGKVEIVVIDAEVEDGRNEFECKLVCHMERKKSVHVNNLPLKLLKGTAVFPTVSFTHNRTWMRISKIRLLARFVDNFDGVHVKDALTEPFLLSDRRNEANKKHPIPSLDDDVWRLYNINKKGTLAESLINAEIKTVGDFIVRLSLDPQCIKEIFGGPKHAKYLKATVEHARKCAAILKYNSPIDQNTEVILNVSGEVLGLYQGGSFLSSHTLSETQKACFPSKH
;
A
#
# COMPACT_ATOMS: atom_id res chain seq x y z
N MET A 1 74.06 40.85 -1.41
CA MET A 1 74.04 41.02 0.05
C MET A 1 72.63 41.40 0.46
N SER A 2 72.05 40.60 1.37
CA SER A 2 70.80 40.81 2.15
C SER A 2 69.50 41.00 1.36
N ARG A 3 68.62 39.98 1.28
CA ARG A 3 67.53 39.65 2.24
C ARG A 3 66.57 40.83 2.43
N ASP A 4 65.38 40.77 1.81
CA ASP A 4 64.15 40.31 2.49
C ASP A 4 62.99 40.13 1.51
N ILE A 5 62.15 39.16 1.83
CA ILE A 5 61.12 38.53 1.00
C ILE A 5 59.73 39.01 1.43
N ASN A 6 58.96 39.43 0.42
CA ASN A 6 57.50 39.46 0.25
C ASN A 6 56.54 39.32 1.46
N ASN A 7 55.75 40.39 1.61
CA ASN A 7 54.28 40.45 1.74
C ASN A 7 53.47 39.14 1.86
N ASN A 8 52.62 39.10 2.88
CA ASN A 8 51.18 38.87 2.68
C ASN A 8 50.34 39.52 3.80
N GLN A 9 49.39 40.35 3.37
CA GLN A 9 48.30 40.93 4.17
C GLN A 9 47.28 39.85 4.55
N THR A 10 46.53 40.07 5.64
CA THR A 10 45.06 40.26 5.63
C THR A 10 44.38 39.81 6.94
N ILE A 11 43.99 40.83 7.72
CA ILE A 11 42.71 41.04 8.43
C ILE A 11 42.40 40.28 9.74
N GLU A 12 42.21 41.11 10.78
CA GLU A 12 41.56 40.89 12.07
C GLU A 12 40.11 40.39 11.95
N SER A 13 39.69 39.52 12.88
CA SER A 13 38.29 39.51 13.33
C SER A 13 38.20 39.33 14.84
N ALA A 14 37.81 40.39 15.53
CA ALA A 14 37.16 40.31 16.83
C ALA A 14 35.67 40.00 16.60
N TYR A 15 35.09 39.08 17.39
CA TYR A 15 33.77 39.15 18.05
C TYR A 15 33.45 37.78 18.67
N THR A 16 33.58 37.74 20.01
CA THR A 16 32.71 37.04 20.99
C THR A 16 31.96 35.76 20.60
N THR A 17 32.29 34.66 21.28
CA THR A 17 31.29 33.64 21.65
C THR A 17 31.53 33.19 23.09
N ASN A 18 30.54 33.49 23.94
CA ASN A 18 30.36 32.90 25.26
C ASN A 18 30.23 31.38 25.12
N ILE A 19 31.10 30.60 25.78
CA ILE A 19 30.84 29.20 26.07
C ILE A 19 30.77 29.07 27.58
N GLY A 20 29.56 28.80 28.05
CA GLY A 20 29.23 28.52 29.44
C GLY A 20 30.04 27.35 29.96
N ASN A 21 30.53 27.55 31.17
CA ASN A 21 31.39 26.68 31.93
C ASN A 21 30.53 25.66 32.69
N ASP A 22 30.18 24.54 32.08
CA ASP A 22 29.52 23.41 32.76
C ASP A 22 30.48 22.23 32.92
N ASN A 23 31.49 22.43 33.78
CA ASN A 23 32.30 21.34 34.32
C ASN A 23 31.58 20.68 35.49
N ASN A 24 30.52 19.93 35.23
CA ASN A 24 29.96 18.97 36.21
C ASN A 24 30.77 17.68 36.20
N HIS A 25 32.05 17.75 36.59
CA HIS A 25 32.71 16.60 37.18
C HIS A 25 32.19 16.46 38.61
N THR A 26 31.22 15.58 38.83
CA THR A 26 30.79 15.16 40.15
C THR A 26 31.96 14.44 40.82
N GLN A 27 32.87 15.20 41.43
CA GLN A 27 33.86 14.68 42.36
C GLN A 27 33.08 14.03 43.51
N MET A 28 33.18 12.71 43.66
CA MET A 28 32.72 12.01 44.86
C MET A 28 33.50 12.57 46.06
N LYS A 29 32.97 13.61 46.71
CA LYS A 29 33.52 14.14 47.95
C LYS A 29 33.07 13.22 49.09
N PHE A 30 34.02 12.53 49.69
CA PHE A 30 33.85 11.94 51.01
C PHE A 30 33.37 13.05 51.96
N SER A 31 32.34 12.77 52.78
CA SER A 31 31.87 13.75 53.76
C SER A 31 33.02 14.09 54.71
N VAL A 32 33.38 15.38 54.81
CA VAL A 32 34.45 15.89 55.69
C VAL A 32 34.25 15.42 57.14
N GLN A 33 32.99 15.21 57.54
CA GLN A 33 32.63 14.70 58.86
C GLN A 33 33.09 13.25 59.11
N LYS A 34 33.03 12.37 58.11
CA LYS A 34 33.49 10.98 58.22
C LYS A 34 35.03 10.88 58.22
N GLU A 35 35.70 11.81 57.52
CA GLU A 35 37.16 11.87 57.50
C GLU A 35 37.73 12.21 58.88
N GLU A 36 37.12 13.17 59.58
CA GLU A 36 37.53 13.56 60.93
C GLU A 36 37.23 12.46 61.98
N GLU A 37 36.15 11.71 61.83
CA GLU A 37 35.86 10.53 62.67
C GLU A 37 36.92 9.42 62.50
N LEU A 38 37.33 9.14 61.26
CA LEU A 38 38.39 8.16 60.97
C LEU A 38 39.76 8.60 61.50
N LYS A 39 40.09 9.90 61.39
CA LYS A 39 41.31 10.48 62.00
C LYS A 39 41.30 10.33 63.52
N CYS A 40 40.16 10.56 64.16
CA CYS A 40 39.98 10.38 65.60
C CYS A 40 40.17 8.91 66.03
N TRP A 41 39.69 7.94 65.25
CA TRP A 41 39.92 6.53 65.56
C TRP A 41 41.39 6.13 65.38
N LEU A 42 42.07 6.72 64.39
CA LEU A 42 43.50 6.51 64.17
C LEU A 42 44.34 6.94 65.38
N THR A 43 43.96 8.04 66.07
CA THR A 43 44.71 8.58 67.22
C THR A 43 44.57 7.73 68.48
N HIS A 44 43.53 6.89 68.60
CA HIS A 44 43.28 6.03 69.75
C HIS A 44 43.80 4.59 69.57
N LEU A 45 44.32 4.23 68.39
CA LEU A 45 44.88 2.91 68.12
C LEU A 45 46.33 2.77 68.63
N PRO A 46 46.71 1.62 69.21
CA PRO A 46 48.09 1.24 69.50
C PRO A 46 48.98 1.38 68.25
N HIS A 47 50.22 1.86 68.45
CA HIS A 47 51.09 2.30 67.33
C HIS A 47 51.45 1.18 66.34
N ASP A 48 51.48 -0.06 66.80
CA ASP A 48 51.68 -1.29 66.05
C ASP A 48 50.47 -1.70 65.19
N MET A 49 49.27 -1.25 65.54
CA MET A 49 48.02 -1.53 64.83
C MET A 49 47.68 -0.47 63.77
N ARG A 50 48.28 0.72 63.84
CA ARG A 50 48.00 1.84 62.91
C ARG A 50 48.27 1.50 61.46
N SER A 51 49.40 0.83 61.18
CA SER A 51 49.76 0.44 59.81
C SER A 51 48.78 -0.60 59.22
N LYS A 52 48.31 -1.54 60.06
CA LYS A 52 47.31 -2.54 59.66
C LYS A 52 45.96 -1.89 59.39
N PHE A 53 45.55 -0.95 60.25
CA PHE A 53 44.32 -0.20 60.08
C PHE A 53 44.34 0.68 58.82
N ASP A 54 45.44 1.39 58.54
CA ASP A 54 45.60 2.19 57.31
C ASP A 54 45.50 1.31 56.06
N THR A 55 46.14 0.15 56.06
CA THR A 55 46.04 -0.83 54.97
C THR A 55 44.60 -1.30 54.77
N TRP A 56 43.89 -1.59 55.87
CA TRP A 56 42.52 -2.07 55.83
C TRP A 56 41.54 -1.01 55.33
N VAL A 57 41.70 0.24 55.75
CA VAL A 57 40.91 1.38 55.26
C VAL A 57 41.16 1.62 53.77
N ARG A 58 42.41 1.52 53.29
CA ARG A 58 42.71 1.65 51.85
C ARG A 58 42.04 0.56 51.02
N VAL A 59 42.00 -0.68 51.50
CA VAL A 59 41.31 -1.79 50.83
C VAL A 59 39.80 -1.55 50.80
N LEU A 60 39.19 -1.17 51.93
CA LEU A 60 37.77 -0.84 52.01
C LEU A 60 37.36 0.33 51.12
N VAL A 61 38.15 1.42 51.13
CA VAL A 61 37.89 2.57 50.25
C VAL A 61 38.05 2.17 48.78
N LYS A 62 39.04 1.34 48.45
CA LYS A 62 39.22 0.82 47.09
C LYS A 62 38.05 -0.08 46.66
N GLU A 63 37.61 -1.01 47.50
CA GLU A 63 36.45 -1.87 47.26
C GLU A 63 35.15 -1.05 47.13
N GLU A 64 34.96 -0.01 47.94
CA GLU A 64 33.78 0.86 47.87
C GLU A 64 33.79 1.74 46.59
N ILE A 65 34.97 2.23 46.18
CA ILE A 65 35.13 2.97 44.91
C ILE A 65 34.89 2.02 43.72
N GLU A 66 35.41 0.79 43.75
CA GLU A 66 35.21 -0.22 42.71
C GLU A 66 33.75 -0.70 42.65
N SER A 67 33.11 -0.90 43.81
CA SER A 67 31.68 -1.20 43.94
C SER A 67 30.83 -0.06 43.36
N SER A 68 31.16 1.18 43.70
CA SER A 68 30.49 2.37 43.16
C SER A 68 30.71 2.53 41.65
N HIS A 69 31.92 2.24 41.14
CA HIS A 69 32.20 2.26 39.70
C HIS A 69 31.38 1.20 38.95
N ASN A 70 31.25 -0.01 39.50
CA ASN A 70 30.42 -1.07 38.94
C ASN A 70 28.91 -0.73 39.00
N GLN A 71 28.48 0.04 40.00
CA GLN A 71 27.11 0.54 40.09
C GLN A 71 26.82 1.65 39.06
N VAL A 72 27.80 2.52 38.77
CA VAL A 72 27.70 3.55 37.73
C VAL A 72 27.75 2.96 36.32
N ILE A 73 28.54 1.90 36.10
CA ILE A 73 28.59 1.17 34.81
C ILE A 73 27.26 0.43 34.53
N ASN A 74 26.50 0.03 35.56
CA ASN A 74 25.19 -0.62 35.42
C ASN A 74 23.97 0.32 35.44
N VAL A 75 24.14 1.64 35.58
CA VAL A 75 23.03 2.63 35.63
C VAL A 75 23.19 3.79 34.62
N MET A 76 24.26 3.81 33.82
CA MET A 76 24.21 4.57 32.56
C MET A 76 23.30 3.80 31.58
N PRO A 77 22.12 4.31 31.17
CA PRO A 77 21.59 3.88 29.89
C PRO A 77 22.71 4.21 28.91
N SER A 78 23.32 3.19 28.31
CA SER A 78 24.27 3.44 27.25
C SER A 78 23.53 4.34 26.27
N CYS A 79 24.04 5.55 26.04
CA CYS A 79 23.54 6.48 25.04
C CYS A 79 23.91 5.94 23.65
N VAL A 80 23.61 4.66 23.41
CA VAL A 80 23.53 4.08 22.09
C VAL A 80 22.12 4.45 21.65
N PRO A 81 21.97 5.36 20.68
CA PRO A 81 20.66 5.72 20.20
C PRO A 81 19.95 4.45 19.74
N ARG A 82 18.75 4.22 20.26
CA ARG A 82 17.95 3.06 19.86
C ARG A 82 17.44 3.33 18.46
N ASN A 83 17.99 2.62 17.49
CA ASN A 83 17.60 2.73 16.09
C ASN A 83 16.44 1.77 15.83
N LEU A 84 15.27 2.35 15.57
CA LEU A 84 14.04 1.63 15.31
C LEU A 84 13.54 1.95 13.91
N GLU A 85 12.72 1.09 13.35
CA GLU A 85 12.05 1.33 12.08
C GLU A 85 10.59 0.89 12.15
N LEU A 86 9.74 1.61 11.43
CA LEU A 86 8.37 1.15 11.18
C LEU A 86 8.38 0.14 10.03
N ARG A 87 7.41 -0.77 10.04
CA ARG A 87 7.09 -1.64 8.90
C ARG A 87 5.60 -1.66 8.67
N ILE A 88 5.19 -1.48 7.41
CA ILE A 88 3.79 -1.54 6.99
C ILE A 88 3.55 -2.88 6.31
N SER A 89 2.39 -3.48 6.54
CA SER A 89 1.96 -4.69 5.84
C SER A 89 1.83 -4.44 4.33
N ASN A 90 2.19 -5.43 3.52
CA ASN A 90 2.08 -5.32 2.06
C ASN A 90 0.62 -5.18 1.62
N ILE A 91 0.38 -4.26 0.70
CA ILE A 91 -0.94 -3.95 0.16
C ILE A 91 -1.08 -4.56 -1.24
N MET A 92 -2.31 -4.88 -1.65
CA MET A 92 -2.59 -5.29 -3.02
C MET A 92 -2.05 -4.28 -4.05
N SER A 93 -1.55 -4.80 -5.17
CA SER A 93 -0.95 -3.99 -6.23
C SER A 93 -1.92 -3.05 -6.93
N THR A 94 -3.24 -3.26 -6.80
CA THR A 94 -4.27 -2.40 -7.35
C THR A 94 -5.45 -2.31 -6.40
N LEU A 95 -5.91 -1.08 -6.14
CA LEU A 95 -7.09 -0.76 -5.33
C LEU A 95 -8.00 0.18 -6.10
N PHE A 96 -9.31 0.10 -5.84
CA PHE A 96 -10.27 1.06 -6.36
C PHE A 96 -10.77 2.02 -5.29
N THR A 97 -11.21 3.21 -5.70
CA THR A 97 -11.84 4.18 -4.80
C THR A 97 -13.07 3.55 -4.11
N GLY A 98 -13.22 3.79 -2.81
CA GLY A 98 -14.26 3.17 -2.00
C GLY A 98 -13.99 1.72 -1.57
N ASP A 99 -12.96 1.03 -2.09
CA ASP A 99 -12.56 -0.26 -1.54
C ASP A 99 -11.88 -0.09 -0.18
N HIS A 100 -12.12 -1.03 0.72
CA HIS A 100 -11.43 -1.07 2.00
C HIS A 100 -9.97 -1.46 1.79
N ILE A 101 -9.07 -0.62 2.31
CA ILE A 101 -7.64 -0.87 2.26
C ILE A 101 -7.32 -2.03 3.19
N LYS A 102 -6.79 -3.10 2.61
CA LYS A 102 -6.44 -4.35 3.28
C LYS A 102 -5.04 -4.77 2.84
N ASP A 103 -4.41 -5.61 3.64
CA ASP A 103 -3.17 -6.26 3.24
C ASP A 103 -3.43 -7.32 2.14
N ILE A 104 -2.36 -7.86 1.57
CA ILE A 104 -2.42 -8.91 0.55
C ILE A 104 -3.14 -10.20 1.00
N GLY A 105 -3.26 -10.42 2.31
CA GLY A 105 -3.99 -11.54 2.90
C GLY A 105 -5.48 -11.25 3.14
N GLY A 106 -5.96 -10.06 2.80
CA GLY A 106 -7.34 -9.62 3.05
C GLY A 106 -7.61 -9.18 4.49
N MET A 107 -6.56 -9.03 5.30
CA MET A 107 -6.62 -8.58 6.69
C MET A 107 -6.41 -7.06 6.79
N HIS A 108 -6.63 -6.51 7.98
CA HIS A 108 -6.32 -5.09 8.23
C HIS A 108 -4.82 -4.83 8.11
N VAL A 109 -4.45 -3.75 7.42
CA VAL A 109 -3.05 -3.30 7.33
C VAL A 109 -2.52 -3.00 8.72
N ARG A 110 -1.32 -3.49 9.03
CA ARG A 110 -0.64 -3.22 10.30
C ARG A 110 0.61 -2.39 10.09
N VAL A 111 0.93 -1.56 11.07
CA VAL A 111 2.23 -0.92 11.23
C VAL A 111 2.88 -1.47 12.49
N THR A 112 4.09 -2.01 12.36
CA THR A 112 4.83 -2.58 13.49
C THR A 112 6.16 -1.86 13.68
N LEU A 113 6.52 -1.61 14.92
CA LEU A 113 7.80 -1.06 15.33
C LEU A 113 8.82 -2.19 15.50
N ILE A 114 9.93 -2.09 14.79
CA ILE A 114 11.01 -3.09 14.74
C ILE A 114 12.30 -2.48 15.25
N ASP A 115 13.06 -3.22 16.05
CA ASP A 115 14.43 -2.87 16.40
C ASP A 115 15.34 -3.14 15.20
N SER A 116 16.01 -2.11 14.69
CA SER A 116 16.82 -2.25 13.47
C SER A 116 18.05 -3.14 13.66
N CYS A 117 18.50 -3.36 14.90
CA CYS A 117 19.66 -4.20 15.20
C CYS A 117 19.28 -5.68 15.32
N THR A 118 18.17 -5.98 16.00
CA THR A 118 17.73 -7.39 16.21
C THR A 118 16.75 -7.87 15.16
N ASN A 119 16.13 -6.95 14.40
CA ASN A 119 15.03 -7.23 13.48
C ASN A 119 13.78 -7.81 14.17
N GLU A 120 13.64 -7.59 15.48
CA GLU A 120 12.53 -8.08 16.29
C GLU A 120 11.50 -6.97 16.59
N GLU A 121 10.26 -7.38 16.86
CA GLU A 121 9.19 -6.46 17.24
C GLU A 121 9.41 -5.86 18.63
N VAL A 122 9.32 -4.53 18.73
CA VAL A 122 9.46 -3.81 20.00
C VAL A 122 8.11 -3.75 20.72
N LYS A 123 7.91 -4.63 21.70
CA LYS A 123 6.60 -4.79 22.39
C LYS A 123 6.45 -3.95 23.67
N SER A 124 7.52 -3.32 24.14
CA SER A 124 7.58 -2.61 25.42
C SER A 124 8.45 -1.36 25.31
N GLY A 125 8.23 -0.41 26.22
CA GLY A 125 8.89 0.90 26.22
C GLY A 125 7.93 2.03 25.83
N PRO A 126 8.30 3.30 26.09
CA PRO A 126 7.50 4.46 25.69
C PRO A 126 7.24 4.51 24.17
N GLU A 127 8.23 4.14 23.36
CA GLU A 127 8.16 4.08 21.90
C GLU A 127 7.10 3.10 21.39
N ALA A 128 6.89 1.98 22.09
CA ALA A 128 5.93 0.95 21.73
C ALA A 128 4.46 1.41 21.90
N SER A 129 4.27 2.59 22.48
CA SER A 129 2.96 3.26 22.65
C SER A 129 2.86 4.60 21.90
N GLY A 130 3.86 4.89 21.05
CA GLY A 130 3.95 6.15 20.31
C GLY A 130 2.88 6.31 19.23
N LYS A 131 2.73 7.55 18.75
CA LYS A 131 1.83 7.93 17.68
C LYS A 131 2.49 7.81 16.32
N VAL A 132 1.77 7.20 15.38
CA VAL A 132 2.15 7.05 13.98
C VAL A 132 1.11 7.76 13.12
N GLU A 133 1.54 8.35 12.01
CA GLU A 133 0.67 9.01 11.05
C GLU A 133 0.85 8.38 9.67
N ILE A 134 -0.27 8.01 9.04
CA ILE A 134 -0.26 7.49 7.68
C ILE A 134 -0.59 8.61 6.71
N VAL A 135 0.28 8.80 5.73
CA VAL A 135 0.15 9.79 4.66
C VAL A 135 0.14 9.08 3.31
N VAL A 136 -0.70 9.54 2.39
CA VAL A 136 -0.71 9.04 1.01
C VAL A 136 0.24 9.91 0.19
N ILE A 137 1.19 9.29 -0.49
CA ILE A 137 2.17 10.00 -1.33
C ILE A 137 2.14 9.49 -2.76
N ASP A 138 2.53 10.36 -3.69
CA ASP A 138 2.73 9.97 -5.09
C ASP A 138 3.96 9.06 -5.23
N ALA A 139 3.83 7.93 -5.93
CA ALA A 139 4.94 7.02 -6.14
C ALA A 139 5.92 7.49 -7.23
N GLU A 140 5.52 8.42 -8.09
CA GLU A 140 6.36 8.96 -9.16
C GLU A 140 7.32 10.06 -8.67
N VAL A 141 7.10 10.59 -7.46
CA VAL A 141 7.95 11.61 -6.84
C VAL A 141 8.96 10.94 -5.91
N GLU A 142 10.25 10.94 -6.29
CA GLU A 142 11.32 10.26 -5.54
C GLU A 142 11.50 10.79 -4.10
N ASP A 143 11.19 12.06 -3.87
CA ASP A 143 11.45 12.74 -2.61
C ASP A 143 10.45 12.43 -1.49
N GLY A 144 9.36 11.69 -1.75
CA GLY A 144 8.37 11.30 -0.73
C GLY A 144 7.70 12.47 0.04
N ARG A 145 7.94 13.71 -0.40
CA ARG A 145 7.52 14.96 0.26
C ARG A 145 6.21 15.53 -0.29
N ASN A 146 5.75 15.07 -1.45
CA ASN A 146 4.50 15.53 -2.03
C ASN A 146 3.35 14.63 -1.58
N GLU A 147 2.52 15.16 -0.69
CA GLU A 147 1.25 14.54 -0.31
C GLU A 147 0.35 14.44 -1.54
N PHE A 148 -0.18 13.24 -1.79
CA PHE A 148 -1.09 13.01 -2.89
C PHE A 148 -2.46 13.60 -2.54
N GLU A 149 -3.10 14.31 -3.47
CA GLU A 149 -4.34 15.08 -3.20
C GLU A 149 -5.58 14.19 -2.88
N CYS A 150 -5.43 12.87 -2.86
CA CYS A 150 -6.52 11.96 -2.46
C CYS A 150 -6.64 11.82 -0.95
N LYS A 151 -7.89 11.93 -0.48
CA LYS A 151 -8.22 11.80 0.94
C LYS A 151 -8.57 10.36 1.28
N LEU A 152 -8.30 9.98 2.52
CA LEU A 152 -8.78 8.74 3.12
C LEU A 152 -10.16 8.97 3.72
N VAL A 153 -11.00 7.94 3.70
CA VAL A 153 -12.28 7.89 4.40
C VAL A 153 -12.15 6.86 5.50
N CYS A 154 -12.29 7.31 6.75
CA CYS A 154 -12.35 6.43 7.90
C CYS A 154 -13.80 6.03 8.17
N HIS A 155 -14.06 4.73 8.19
CA HIS A 155 -15.36 4.14 8.50
C HIS A 155 -15.37 3.74 9.97
N MET A 156 -16.12 4.46 10.79
CA MET A 156 -16.25 4.18 12.22
C MET A 156 -17.58 3.46 12.48
N GLU A 157 -17.54 2.37 13.25
CA GLU A 157 -18.76 1.68 13.65
C GLU A 157 -19.72 2.64 14.38
N ARG A 158 -20.96 2.72 13.90
CA ARG A 158 -22.04 3.56 14.46
C ARG A 158 -21.80 5.08 14.43
N LYS A 159 -20.81 5.56 13.68
CA LYS A 159 -20.55 6.99 13.45
C LYS A 159 -20.48 7.30 11.95
N LYS A 160 -20.67 8.58 11.61
CA LYS A 160 -20.52 9.06 10.23
C LYS A 160 -19.07 8.87 9.77
N SER A 161 -18.88 8.42 8.53
CA SER A 161 -17.55 8.32 7.94
C SER A 161 -16.90 9.69 7.80
N VAL A 162 -15.59 9.76 8.07
CA VAL A 162 -14.84 11.03 8.14
C VAL A 162 -13.77 11.04 7.05
N HIS A 163 -13.68 12.15 6.32
CA HIS A 163 -12.61 12.38 5.35
C HIS A 163 -11.38 12.91 6.08
N VAL A 164 -10.23 12.29 5.87
CA VAL A 164 -8.98 12.65 6.55
C VAL A 164 -7.85 12.69 5.52
N ASN A 165 -6.97 13.69 5.64
CA ASN A 165 -5.79 13.81 4.79
C ASN A 165 -4.68 12.85 5.25
N ASN A 166 -4.62 12.62 6.56
CA ASN A 166 -3.66 11.77 7.24
C ASN A 166 -4.40 10.87 8.24
N LEU A 167 -3.93 9.65 8.47
CA LEU A 167 -4.57 8.73 9.41
C LEU A 167 -3.69 8.59 10.66
N PRO A 168 -4.01 9.27 11.78
CA PRO A 168 -3.28 9.10 13.02
C PRO A 168 -3.65 7.77 13.68
N LEU A 169 -2.64 7.00 14.06
CA LEU A 169 -2.72 5.73 14.74
C LEU A 169 -1.89 5.78 16.02
N LYS A 170 -2.26 4.98 17.02
CA LYS A 170 -1.46 4.77 18.23
C LYS A 170 -0.97 3.34 18.26
N LEU A 171 0.33 3.15 18.49
CA LEU A 171 0.90 1.83 18.69
C LEU A 171 0.38 1.24 20.01
N LEU A 172 0.04 -0.05 19.99
CA LEU A 172 -0.30 -0.83 21.16
C LEU A 172 0.66 -2.01 21.22
N LYS A 173 1.59 -1.98 22.18
CA LYS A 173 2.68 -2.97 22.30
C LYS A 173 3.47 -3.09 20.98
N GLY A 174 3.80 -1.94 20.39
CA GLY A 174 4.61 -1.87 19.17
C GLY A 174 3.86 -2.04 17.86
N THR A 175 2.55 -2.30 17.89
CA THR A 175 1.76 -2.50 16.66
C THR A 175 0.52 -1.63 16.64
N ALA A 176 0.30 -0.96 15.51
CA ALA A 176 -0.95 -0.29 15.18
C ALA A 176 -1.66 -1.05 14.06
N VAL A 177 -2.99 -1.14 14.15
CA VAL A 177 -3.84 -1.74 13.13
C VAL A 177 -4.67 -0.64 12.49
N PHE A 178 -4.72 -0.63 11.16
CA PHE A 178 -5.55 0.32 10.42
C PHE A 178 -7.02 0.06 10.77
N PRO A 179 -7.81 1.10 11.09
CA PRO A 179 -9.25 0.99 11.09
C PRO A 179 -9.75 0.71 9.66
N THR A 180 -11.04 0.44 9.53
CA THR A 180 -11.66 0.30 8.21
C THR A 180 -11.55 1.64 7.46
N VAL A 181 -10.67 1.70 6.47
CA VAL A 181 -10.40 2.91 5.68
C VAL A 181 -10.51 2.63 4.19
N SER A 182 -10.87 3.64 3.40
CA SER A 182 -10.93 3.56 1.93
C SER A 182 -10.49 4.87 1.28
N PHE A 183 -10.09 4.86 0.02
CA PHE A 183 -9.86 6.11 -0.72
C PHE A 183 -11.19 6.78 -1.10
N THR A 184 -11.24 8.11 -1.03
CA THR A 184 -12.44 8.87 -1.40
C THR A 184 -12.82 8.69 -2.87
N HIS A 185 -14.12 8.66 -3.13
CA HIS A 185 -14.65 8.82 -4.48
C HIS A 185 -14.75 10.32 -4.81
N ASN A 186 -14.00 10.78 -5.80
CA ASN A 186 -14.06 12.16 -6.27
C ASN A 186 -15.23 12.35 -7.25
N ARG A 187 -15.81 13.57 -7.30
CA ARG A 187 -16.86 13.90 -8.28
C ARG A 187 -16.32 13.80 -9.72
N THR A 188 -15.08 14.22 -9.92
CA THR A 188 -14.34 14.07 -11.18
C THR A 188 -13.77 12.66 -11.31
N TRP A 189 -13.69 12.16 -12.55
CA TRP A 189 -13.07 10.88 -12.85
C TRP A 189 -11.58 10.92 -12.51
N MET A 190 -11.13 10.02 -11.64
CA MET A 190 -9.71 9.92 -11.30
C MET A 190 -8.94 9.07 -12.32
N ARG A 191 -7.84 9.61 -12.85
CA ARG A 191 -6.91 8.81 -13.66
C ARG A 191 -6.29 7.73 -12.78
N ILE A 192 -5.87 6.62 -13.37
CA ILE A 192 -5.09 5.62 -12.66
C ILE A 192 -3.78 6.27 -12.21
N SER A 193 -3.50 6.23 -10.92
CA SER A 193 -2.32 6.84 -10.30
C SER A 193 -1.55 5.79 -9.51
N LYS A 194 -0.22 5.91 -9.50
CA LYS A 194 0.65 5.04 -8.72
C LYS A 194 0.97 5.76 -7.40
N ILE A 195 0.65 5.14 -6.26
CA ILE A 195 0.78 5.78 -4.94
C ILE A 195 1.49 4.86 -3.94
N ARG A 196 1.96 5.43 -2.83
CA ARG A 196 2.48 4.71 -1.65
C ARG A 196 1.78 5.22 -0.39
N LEU A 197 1.74 4.37 0.64
CA LEU A 197 1.47 4.82 2.00
C LEU A 197 2.79 5.02 2.74
N LEU A 198 2.95 6.19 3.34
CA LEU A 198 4.03 6.55 4.25
C LEU A 198 3.52 6.47 5.68
N ALA A 199 4.14 5.65 6.52
CA ALA A 199 3.93 5.68 7.97
C ALA A 199 5.07 6.46 8.62
N ARG A 200 4.71 7.59 9.21
CA ARG A 200 5.63 8.50 9.90
C ARG A 200 5.46 8.38 11.41
N PHE A 201 6.57 8.28 12.13
CA PHE A 201 6.53 8.35 13.58
C PHE A 201 6.43 9.81 14.03
N VAL A 202 5.45 10.14 14.87
CA VAL A 202 5.13 11.54 15.22
C VAL A 202 5.73 11.97 16.55
N ASP A 203 5.79 11.04 17.51
CA ASP A 203 6.31 11.35 18.84
C ASP A 203 7.85 11.39 18.82
N ASN A 204 8.45 12.27 19.63
CA ASN A 204 9.90 12.35 19.77
C ASN A 204 10.31 11.85 21.16
N PHE A 205 11.28 10.94 21.21
CA PHE A 205 11.85 10.42 22.45
C PHE A 205 13.37 10.62 22.41
N ASP A 206 13.91 11.20 23.49
CA ASP A 206 15.34 11.48 23.55
C ASP A 206 16.17 10.19 23.39
N GLY A 207 17.13 10.22 22.47
CA GLY A 207 17.99 9.07 22.17
C GLY A 207 17.31 7.92 21.40
N VAL A 208 16.11 8.13 20.84
CA VAL A 208 15.44 7.15 19.98
C VAL A 208 15.24 7.74 18.59
N HIS A 209 15.69 7.02 17.57
CA HIS A 209 15.45 7.38 16.18
C HIS A 209 14.56 6.33 15.54
N VAL A 210 13.38 6.74 15.07
CA VAL A 210 12.44 5.86 14.37
C VAL A 210 12.43 6.21 12.88
N LYS A 211 12.80 5.26 12.04
CA LYS A 211 12.76 5.41 10.58
C LYS A 211 11.33 5.19 10.06
N ASP A 212 10.88 6.10 9.21
CA ASP A 212 9.60 6.00 8.51
C ASP A 212 9.54 4.76 7.60
N ALA A 213 8.33 4.28 7.36
CA ALA A 213 8.07 3.15 6.50
C ALA A 213 7.28 3.54 5.25
N LEU A 214 7.65 2.97 4.12
CA LEU A 214 6.92 3.11 2.86
C LEU A 214 6.41 1.74 2.42
N THR A 215 5.18 1.71 1.91
CA THR A 215 4.72 0.54 1.16
C THR A 215 5.40 0.49 -0.21
N GLU A 216 5.46 -0.71 -0.77
CA GLU A 216 5.62 -0.84 -2.21
C GLU A 216 4.55 -0.03 -2.95
N PRO A 217 4.88 0.56 -4.11
CA PRO A 217 3.92 1.36 -4.84
C PRO A 217 2.83 0.50 -5.47
N PHE A 218 1.59 0.96 -5.36
CA PHE A 218 0.40 0.30 -5.88
C PHE A 218 -0.45 1.25 -6.71
N LEU A 219 -1.30 0.70 -7.57
CA LEU A 219 -2.19 1.46 -8.44
C LEU A 219 -3.49 1.79 -7.71
N LEU A 220 -3.85 3.06 -7.64
CA LEU A 220 -5.17 3.52 -7.27
C LEU A 220 -5.95 3.88 -8.52
N SER A 221 -7.14 3.32 -8.66
CA SER A 221 -8.01 3.56 -9.81
C SER A 221 -9.40 3.98 -9.35
N ASP A 222 -10.07 4.80 -10.14
CA ASP A 222 -11.48 5.09 -9.89
C ASP A 222 -12.33 3.82 -9.99
N ARG A 223 -13.23 3.56 -9.04
CA ARG A 223 -14.14 2.39 -9.10
C ARG A 223 -14.98 2.34 -10.38
N ARG A 224 -15.27 3.50 -10.97
CA ARG A 224 -15.95 3.59 -12.27
C ARG A 224 -15.14 2.91 -13.38
N ASN A 225 -13.81 2.83 -13.27
CA ASN A 225 -12.96 2.13 -14.23
C ASN A 225 -13.21 0.62 -14.21
N GLU A 226 -13.40 0.02 -13.03
CA GLU A 226 -13.72 -1.39 -12.88
C GLU A 226 -15.08 -1.70 -13.54
N ALA A 227 -16.09 -0.89 -13.20
CA ALA A 227 -17.43 -1.05 -13.75
C ALA A 227 -17.48 -0.90 -15.27
N ASN A 228 -16.57 -0.14 -15.89
CA ASN A 228 -16.49 0.07 -17.33
C ASN A 228 -15.44 -0.81 -18.04
N LYS A 229 -14.73 -1.68 -17.30
CA LYS A 229 -13.65 -2.51 -17.84
C LYS A 229 -14.16 -3.46 -18.92
N LYS A 230 -13.47 -3.55 -20.04
CA LYS A 230 -13.75 -4.58 -21.05
C LYS A 230 -13.26 -5.92 -20.53
N HIS A 231 -14.06 -6.97 -20.69
CA HIS A 231 -13.64 -8.32 -20.30
C HIS A 231 -12.69 -8.85 -21.39
N PRO A 232 -11.46 -9.28 -21.08
CA PRO A 232 -10.53 -9.81 -22.10
C PRO A 232 -11.06 -11.05 -22.83
N ILE A 233 -11.89 -11.82 -22.14
CA ILE A 233 -12.68 -12.92 -22.66
C ILE A 233 -14.14 -12.60 -22.28
N PRO A 234 -15.00 -12.23 -23.23
CA PRO A 234 -16.39 -11.91 -22.94
C PRO A 234 -17.23 -13.17 -22.71
N SER A 235 -18.26 -13.05 -21.89
CA SER A 235 -19.35 -14.03 -21.73
C SER A 235 -20.51 -13.71 -22.67
N LEU A 236 -21.40 -14.67 -22.91
CA LEU A 236 -22.61 -14.46 -23.71
C LEU A 236 -23.56 -13.45 -23.07
N ASP A 237 -23.69 -13.50 -21.74
CA ASP A 237 -24.58 -12.64 -20.96
C ASP A 237 -23.99 -11.24 -20.71
N ASP A 238 -22.75 -11.00 -21.13
CA ASP A 238 -22.18 -9.66 -21.04
C ASP A 238 -22.98 -8.71 -21.92
N ASP A 239 -23.23 -7.50 -21.42
CA ASP A 239 -23.75 -6.42 -22.25
C ASP A 239 -22.85 -6.21 -23.47
N VAL A 240 -23.43 -5.89 -24.63
CA VAL A 240 -22.71 -5.72 -25.89
C VAL A 240 -21.59 -4.67 -25.79
N TRP A 241 -21.78 -3.66 -24.95
CA TRP A 241 -20.76 -2.63 -24.73
C TRP A 241 -19.51 -3.18 -24.03
N ARG A 242 -19.50 -4.39 -23.45
CA ARG A 242 -18.27 -5.02 -22.93
C ARG A 242 -17.30 -5.44 -24.03
N LEU A 243 -17.75 -5.51 -25.30
CA LEU A 243 -16.86 -5.70 -26.44
C LEU A 243 -15.92 -4.50 -26.65
N TYR A 244 -14.83 -4.75 -27.36
CA TYR A 244 -13.84 -3.71 -27.63
C TYR A 244 -14.43 -2.67 -28.57
N ASN A 245 -14.00 -1.42 -28.42
CA ASN A 245 -14.42 -0.26 -29.23
C ASN A 245 -15.91 0.15 -29.12
N ILE A 246 -16.72 -0.53 -28.32
CA ILE A 246 -18.10 -0.13 -28.04
C ILE A 246 -18.14 0.61 -26.70
N ASN A 247 -18.44 1.91 -26.68
CA ASN A 247 -18.53 2.67 -25.43
C ASN A 247 -19.91 2.51 -24.78
N LYS A 248 -19.97 2.28 -23.46
CA LYS A 248 -21.22 2.05 -22.70
C LYS A 248 -22.31 3.12 -22.93
N LYS A 249 -21.88 4.38 -23.02
CA LYS A 249 -22.74 5.54 -23.28
C LYS A 249 -22.46 6.18 -24.65
N GLY A 250 -21.97 5.39 -25.61
CA GLY A 250 -21.65 5.85 -26.95
C GLY A 250 -22.78 5.59 -27.94
N THR A 251 -22.81 6.36 -29.02
CA THR A 251 -23.82 6.23 -30.08
C THR A 251 -23.87 4.82 -30.67
N LEU A 252 -22.72 4.12 -30.74
CA LEU A 252 -22.65 2.75 -31.26
C LEU A 252 -23.37 1.75 -30.35
N ALA A 253 -23.25 1.88 -29.03
CA ALA A 253 -23.99 1.04 -28.10
C ALA A 253 -25.49 1.30 -28.19
N GLU A 254 -25.89 2.56 -28.31
CA GLU A 254 -27.29 2.96 -28.50
C GLU A 254 -27.87 2.40 -29.81
N SER A 255 -27.14 2.50 -30.93
CA SER A 255 -27.57 1.91 -32.21
C SER A 255 -27.73 0.39 -32.15
N LEU A 256 -26.84 -0.31 -31.44
CA LEU A 256 -26.95 -1.76 -31.22
C LEU A 256 -28.17 -2.12 -30.37
N ILE A 257 -28.40 -1.39 -29.27
CA ILE A 257 -29.55 -1.60 -28.39
C ILE A 257 -30.87 -1.34 -29.14
N ASN A 258 -30.93 -0.29 -29.98
CA ASN A 258 -32.09 0.01 -30.81
C ASN A 258 -32.36 -1.05 -31.88
N ALA A 259 -31.34 -1.80 -32.29
CA ALA A 259 -31.45 -2.98 -33.15
C ALA A 259 -31.71 -4.29 -32.37
N GLU A 260 -32.07 -4.17 -31.09
CA GLU A 260 -32.30 -5.28 -30.15
C GLU A 260 -31.07 -6.17 -29.85
N ILE A 261 -29.87 -5.65 -30.08
CA ILE A 261 -28.60 -6.34 -29.78
C ILE A 261 -28.10 -5.84 -28.43
N LYS A 262 -28.48 -6.53 -27.35
CA LYS A 262 -28.21 -6.09 -25.97
C LYS A 262 -27.00 -6.79 -25.39
N THR A 263 -26.80 -8.05 -25.73
CA THR A 263 -25.75 -8.90 -25.18
C THR A 263 -24.70 -9.27 -26.23
N VAL A 264 -23.56 -9.80 -25.77
CA VAL A 264 -22.55 -10.41 -26.66
C VAL A 264 -23.14 -11.61 -27.40
N GLY A 265 -24.02 -12.39 -26.76
CA GLY A 265 -24.77 -13.47 -27.41
C GLY A 265 -25.60 -12.97 -28.60
N ASP A 266 -26.42 -11.94 -28.38
CA ASP A 266 -27.23 -11.32 -29.45
C ASP A 266 -26.35 -10.82 -30.60
N PHE A 267 -25.20 -10.25 -30.28
CA PHE A 267 -24.26 -9.74 -31.27
C PHE A 267 -23.69 -10.86 -32.15
N ILE A 268 -23.30 -12.00 -31.57
CA ILE A 268 -22.76 -13.14 -32.33
C ILE A 268 -23.86 -13.80 -33.16
N VAL A 269 -25.06 -13.97 -32.59
CA VAL A 269 -26.23 -14.48 -33.32
C VAL A 269 -26.54 -13.58 -34.51
N ARG A 270 -26.68 -12.26 -34.30
CA ARG A 270 -26.93 -11.31 -35.39
C ARG A 270 -25.82 -11.30 -36.42
N LEU A 271 -24.56 -11.36 -36.01
CA LEU A 271 -23.42 -11.47 -36.92
C LEU A 271 -23.49 -12.71 -37.83
N SER A 272 -24.14 -13.78 -37.36
CA SER A 272 -24.29 -15.04 -38.11
C SER A 272 -25.55 -15.05 -38.99
N LEU A 273 -26.66 -14.50 -38.49
CA LEU A 273 -27.96 -14.47 -39.18
C LEU A 273 -28.06 -13.34 -40.22
N ASP A 274 -27.54 -12.17 -39.87
CA ASP A 274 -27.66 -10.93 -40.64
C ASP A 274 -26.39 -10.08 -40.44
N PRO A 275 -25.29 -10.47 -41.10
CA PRO A 275 -24.03 -9.72 -41.04
C PRO A 275 -24.17 -8.30 -41.61
N GLN A 276 -25.17 -8.06 -42.46
CA GLN A 276 -25.38 -6.78 -43.13
C GLN A 276 -25.91 -5.74 -42.16
N CYS A 277 -26.86 -6.10 -41.28
CA CYS A 277 -27.30 -5.22 -40.19
C CYS A 277 -26.13 -4.76 -39.30
N ILE A 278 -25.21 -5.66 -38.93
CA ILE A 278 -24.01 -5.28 -38.17
C ILE A 278 -23.12 -4.32 -38.97
N LYS A 279 -22.91 -4.60 -40.26
CA LYS A 279 -22.14 -3.69 -41.14
C LYS A 279 -22.78 -2.32 -41.26
N GLU A 280 -24.10 -2.21 -41.30
CA GLU A 280 -24.82 -0.93 -41.37
C GLU A 280 -24.68 -0.13 -40.08
N ILE A 281 -24.84 -0.79 -38.93
CA ILE A 281 -24.66 -0.17 -37.61
C ILE A 281 -23.23 0.37 -37.42
N PHE A 282 -22.23 -0.39 -37.89
CA PHE A 282 -20.82 0.04 -37.89
C PHE A 282 -20.44 0.90 -39.11
N GLY A 283 -21.30 0.99 -40.12
CA GLY A 283 -20.99 1.46 -41.47
C GLY A 283 -20.80 2.97 -41.60
N GLY A 284 -21.07 3.72 -40.54
CA GLY A 284 -20.72 5.13 -40.48
C GLY A 284 -19.19 5.34 -40.56
N PRO A 285 -18.71 6.45 -41.16
CA PRO A 285 -17.28 6.75 -41.27
C PRO A 285 -16.52 6.71 -39.94
N LYS A 286 -17.24 6.94 -38.84
CA LYS A 286 -16.71 6.95 -37.47
C LYS A 286 -16.42 5.56 -36.91
N HIS A 287 -17.18 4.53 -37.32
CA HIS A 287 -17.18 3.23 -36.65
C HIS A 287 -16.64 2.06 -37.48
N ALA A 288 -16.56 2.22 -38.81
CA ALA A 288 -16.20 1.14 -39.73
C ALA A 288 -14.86 0.46 -39.40
N LYS A 289 -13.87 1.24 -38.96
CA LYS A 289 -12.53 0.73 -38.57
C LYS A 289 -12.54 -0.18 -37.33
N TYR A 290 -13.59 -0.11 -36.50
CA TYR A 290 -13.67 -0.86 -35.25
C TYR A 290 -14.35 -2.22 -35.39
N LEU A 291 -15.10 -2.45 -36.49
CA LEU A 291 -15.89 -3.66 -36.68
C LEU A 291 -15.05 -4.93 -36.56
N LYS A 292 -13.93 -4.99 -37.28
CA LYS A 292 -13.05 -6.17 -37.31
C LYS A 292 -12.57 -6.56 -35.91
N ALA A 293 -11.99 -5.62 -35.17
CA ALA A 293 -11.48 -5.86 -33.82
C ALA A 293 -12.60 -6.22 -32.82
N THR A 294 -13.81 -5.67 -33.01
CA THR A 294 -14.98 -5.99 -32.17
C THR A 294 -15.45 -7.42 -32.39
N VAL A 295 -15.53 -7.85 -33.66
CA VAL A 295 -15.89 -9.22 -34.05
C VAL A 295 -14.86 -10.22 -33.54
N GLU A 296 -13.57 -9.93 -33.73
CA GLU A 296 -12.48 -10.76 -33.19
C GLU A 296 -12.57 -10.92 -31.68
N HIS A 297 -12.95 -9.86 -30.96
CA HIS A 297 -13.12 -9.92 -29.51
C HIS A 297 -14.33 -10.77 -29.10
N ALA A 298 -15.48 -10.59 -29.77
CA ALA A 298 -16.68 -11.40 -29.50
C ALA A 298 -16.42 -12.91 -29.72
N ARG A 299 -15.64 -13.25 -30.75
CA ARG A 299 -15.25 -14.63 -31.07
C ARG A 299 -14.30 -15.28 -30.06
N LYS A 300 -13.70 -14.52 -29.12
CA LYS A 300 -12.92 -15.10 -28.02
C LYS A 300 -13.80 -15.76 -26.95
N CYS A 301 -15.11 -15.50 -26.96
CA CYS A 301 -16.04 -16.19 -26.09
C CYS A 301 -15.92 -17.70 -26.37
N ALA A 302 -15.75 -18.53 -25.32
CA ALA A 302 -15.57 -19.97 -25.48
C ALA A 302 -16.90 -20.76 -25.45
N ALA A 303 -18.04 -20.07 -25.61
CA ALA A 303 -19.36 -20.62 -25.34
C ALA A 303 -20.04 -21.22 -26.58
N ILE A 304 -20.95 -22.15 -26.34
CA ILE A 304 -21.89 -22.66 -27.35
C ILE A 304 -23.15 -21.79 -27.27
N LEU A 305 -23.59 -21.29 -28.42
CA LEU A 305 -24.78 -20.45 -28.54
C LEU A 305 -26.01 -21.31 -28.79
N LYS A 306 -27.13 -20.93 -28.19
CA LYS A 306 -28.46 -21.47 -28.46
C LYS A 306 -29.39 -20.32 -28.80
N TYR A 307 -30.16 -20.43 -29.87
CA TYR A 307 -31.22 -19.47 -30.17
C TYR A 307 -32.41 -20.19 -30.81
N ASN A 308 -33.62 -19.65 -30.62
CA ASN A 308 -34.83 -20.24 -31.18
C ASN A 308 -34.87 -20.01 -32.70
N SER A 309 -35.21 -21.05 -33.46
CA SER A 309 -35.36 -20.93 -34.91
C SER A 309 -36.47 -19.93 -35.26
N PRO A 310 -36.25 -19.04 -36.24
CA PRO A 310 -37.29 -18.12 -36.72
C PRO A 310 -38.48 -18.85 -37.36
N ILE A 311 -38.27 -20.10 -37.78
CA ILE A 311 -39.24 -20.92 -38.52
C ILE A 311 -40.04 -21.81 -37.57
N ASP A 312 -39.38 -22.35 -36.54
CA ASP A 312 -40.00 -23.22 -35.54
C ASP A 312 -39.56 -22.82 -34.12
N GLN A 313 -40.50 -22.25 -33.35
CA GLN A 313 -40.24 -21.80 -31.98
C GLN A 313 -39.94 -22.95 -31.01
N ASN A 314 -40.23 -24.20 -31.38
CA ASN A 314 -39.90 -25.40 -30.60
C ASN A 314 -38.53 -26.01 -30.95
N THR A 315 -37.78 -25.37 -31.86
CA THR A 315 -36.46 -25.85 -32.30
C THR A 315 -35.39 -24.81 -31.95
N GLU A 316 -34.42 -25.19 -31.12
CA GLU A 316 -33.24 -24.35 -30.85
C GLU A 316 -32.11 -24.71 -31.80
N VAL A 317 -31.47 -23.71 -32.41
CA VAL A 317 -30.28 -23.90 -33.22
C VAL A 317 -29.04 -23.71 -32.33
N ILE A 318 -28.12 -24.66 -32.40
CA ILE A 318 -26.86 -24.63 -31.65
C ILE A 318 -25.74 -24.18 -32.59
N LEU A 319 -25.08 -23.07 -32.24
CA LEU A 319 -23.93 -22.55 -32.97
C LEU A 319 -22.67 -22.59 -32.11
N ASN A 320 -21.50 -22.67 -32.76
CA ASN A 320 -20.26 -22.25 -32.12
C ASN A 320 -20.08 -20.73 -32.24
N VAL A 321 -19.10 -20.19 -31.52
CA VAL A 321 -18.76 -18.76 -31.54
C VAL A 321 -18.25 -18.24 -32.89
N SER A 322 -17.89 -19.12 -33.82
CA SER A 322 -17.54 -18.77 -35.20
C SER A 322 -18.78 -18.56 -36.07
N GLY A 323 -19.98 -18.84 -35.57
CA GLY A 323 -21.24 -18.82 -36.31
C GLY A 323 -21.50 -20.11 -37.11
N GLU A 324 -20.72 -21.17 -36.87
CA GLU A 324 -20.96 -22.48 -37.50
C GLU A 324 -22.03 -23.23 -36.73
N VAL A 325 -23.00 -23.78 -37.46
CA VAL A 325 -24.08 -24.55 -36.86
C VAL A 325 -23.58 -25.94 -36.47
N LEU A 326 -23.61 -26.21 -35.17
CA LEU A 326 -23.26 -27.51 -34.58
C LEU A 326 -24.42 -28.50 -34.64
N GLY A 327 -25.67 -28.02 -34.62
CA GLY A 327 -26.87 -28.85 -34.66
C GLY A 327 -28.15 -28.13 -34.26
N LEU A 328 -29.21 -28.90 -34.07
CA LEU A 328 -30.51 -28.48 -33.57
C LEU A 328 -30.83 -29.19 -32.26
N TYR A 329 -31.56 -28.54 -31.36
CA TYR A 329 -32.21 -29.17 -30.23
C TYR A 329 -33.72 -29.16 -30.47
N GLN A 330 -34.29 -30.34 -30.71
CA GLN A 330 -35.70 -30.52 -31.04
C GLN A 330 -36.28 -31.65 -30.19
N GLY A 331 -37.40 -31.40 -29.52
CA GLY A 331 -38.11 -32.43 -28.71
C GLY A 331 -37.28 -33.03 -27.58
N GLY A 332 -36.33 -32.29 -27.01
CA GLY A 332 -35.46 -32.77 -25.91
C GLY A 332 -34.21 -33.55 -26.37
N SER A 333 -33.96 -33.64 -27.67
CA SER A 333 -32.80 -34.34 -28.23
C SER A 333 -31.94 -33.41 -29.09
N PHE A 334 -30.61 -33.59 -29.00
CA PHE A 334 -29.65 -32.88 -29.85
C PHE A 334 -29.41 -33.66 -31.14
N LEU A 335 -29.60 -32.99 -32.28
CA LEU A 335 -29.34 -33.49 -33.62
C LEU A 335 -28.15 -32.73 -34.20
N SER A 336 -27.04 -33.42 -34.46
CA SER A 336 -25.85 -32.76 -34.97
C SER A 336 -26.00 -32.37 -36.44
N SER A 337 -25.35 -31.29 -36.86
CA SER A 337 -25.44 -30.73 -38.21
C SER A 337 -25.04 -31.71 -39.32
N HIS A 338 -24.22 -32.73 -39.03
CA HIS A 338 -23.85 -33.78 -39.98
C HIS A 338 -24.95 -34.83 -40.21
N THR A 339 -25.94 -34.91 -39.33
CA THR A 339 -27.04 -35.90 -39.35
C THR A 339 -28.40 -35.31 -39.77
N LEU A 340 -28.47 -34.01 -40.06
CA LEU A 340 -29.74 -33.34 -40.36
C LEU A 340 -30.23 -33.59 -41.78
N SER A 341 -31.54 -33.77 -41.93
CA SER A 341 -32.22 -33.82 -43.23
C SER A 341 -32.21 -32.45 -43.93
N GLU A 342 -32.47 -32.42 -45.24
CA GLU A 342 -32.58 -31.15 -45.99
C GLU A 342 -33.69 -30.24 -45.47
N THR A 343 -34.80 -30.82 -45.02
CA THR A 343 -35.91 -30.07 -44.39
C THR A 343 -35.53 -29.47 -43.04
N GLN A 344 -34.69 -30.15 -42.26
CA GLN A 344 -34.19 -29.63 -40.98
C GLN A 344 -33.10 -28.57 -41.19
N LYS A 345 -32.29 -28.67 -42.24
CA LYS A 345 -31.33 -27.62 -42.63
C LYS A 345 -32.00 -26.33 -43.05
N ALA A 346 -33.26 -26.36 -43.48
CA ALA A 346 -34.05 -25.15 -43.76
C ALA A 346 -34.29 -24.30 -42.51
N CYS A 347 -34.16 -24.87 -41.30
CA CYS A 347 -34.23 -24.13 -40.04
C CYS A 347 -32.98 -23.28 -39.75
N PHE A 348 -31.96 -23.36 -40.62
CA PHE A 348 -30.73 -22.59 -40.52
C PHE A 348 -30.84 -21.25 -41.26
N PRO A 349 -30.11 -20.23 -40.81
CA PRO A 349 -29.88 -19.03 -41.62
C PRO A 349 -29.24 -19.40 -42.95
N SER A 350 -29.76 -18.84 -44.05
CA SER A 350 -29.15 -18.97 -45.36
C SER A 350 -27.74 -18.35 -45.33
N LYS A 351 -26.73 -19.12 -45.78
CA LYS A 351 -25.41 -18.55 -46.08
C LYS A 351 -25.56 -17.65 -47.31
N HIS A 352 -25.53 -16.33 -47.12
CA HIS A 352 -25.36 -15.35 -48.19
C HIS A 352 -23.93 -14.84 -48.25
#